data_AF-A0A2S9I1N6-F1
#
_entry.id   AF-A0A2S9I1N6-F1
#
_cell.length_a   1.000
_cell.length_b   1.000
_cell.length_c   1.000
_cell.angle_alpha   90.00
_cell.angle_beta   90.00
_cell.angle_gamma   90.00
#
_symmetry.space_group_name_H-M   'P 1'
#
loop_
_entity.id
_entity.type
_entity.pdbx_description
1 polymer ?
#
loop_
_entity_poly.entity_id
_entity_poly.type
_entity_poly.pdbx_seq_one_letter_code
_entity_poly.pdbx_strand_id
1 'polypeptide(L)'
;MKTWLYHVNDFILLLLLSLLTERDELIGIAIFLVTGYVGVFLIHKFMKKKTTGFVLLLVIQIIGCSLFLPFSILGTILLPLFFFIVHSVGPGYPVQKSLGGIVWFVVSAIFYAPFPPLWKLLLLTLHIMITFWLTGSNRNQQLLRFTSIITIGIISALLIPIFPYIRLLFSYIIQVVALGFGYALNPLFSAAALKDTDDFWSNKGNLKDPQIKEELGQRPFDPTLINSITIIACTAIAIYVVWKIVKKRKHLSLPNMPVFESTIITDKEGINQKRFKRNKPPHNEIRKEIFKLESKLSPPLNRERGETVEAWLERINDEEEVNIQSHIIIDAYNAVRYSNGENTVLLHEFKEEVHKLYAYQKSLKKKRK
;
A
#
# COMPACT_ATOMS: atom_id res chain seq x y z
N MET A 1 -13.60 -7.06 7.88
CA MET A 1 -12.31 -7.68 7.49
C MET A 1 -11.58 -8.06 8.77
N LYS A 2 -11.00 -9.26 8.88
CA LYS A 2 -10.45 -9.71 10.16
C LYS A 2 -9.10 -9.01 10.42
N THR A 3 -9.02 -8.17 11.44
CA THR A 3 -7.84 -7.34 11.81
C THR A 3 -6.57 -8.15 12.03
N TRP A 4 -6.68 -9.42 12.45
CA TRP A 4 -5.53 -10.32 12.63
C TRP A 4 -4.75 -10.58 11.35
N LEU A 5 -5.39 -10.53 10.17
CA LEU A 5 -4.72 -10.82 8.90
C LEU A 5 -3.68 -9.76 8.53
N TYR A 6 -3.88 -8.50 8.94
CA TYR A 6 -2.87 -7.45 8.79
C TYR A 6 -1.62 -7.73 9.63
N HIS A 7 -1.81 -8.20 10.87
CA HIS A 7 -0.69 -8.52 11.77
C HIS A 7 0.11 -9.73 11.26
N VAL A 8 -0.57 -10.74 10.71
CA VAL A 8 0.10 -11.88 10.06
C VAL A 8 0.87 -11.43 8.82
N ASN A 9 0.30 -10.55 8.00
CA ASN A 9 0.98 -10.01 6.83
C ASN A 9 2.23 -9.19 7.19
N ASP A 10 2.14 -8.36 8.23
CA ASP A 10 3.26 -7.58 8.76
C ASP A 10 4.36 -8.50 9.34
N PHE A 11 3.98 -9.60 10.01
CA PHE A 11 4.93 -10.61 10.49
C PHE A 11 5.68 -11.29 9.34
N ILE A 12 4.97 -11.74 8.30
CA ILE A 12 5.58 -12.39 7.13
C ILE A 12 6.56 -11.42 6.45
N LEU A 13 6.20 -10.13 6.33
CA LEU A 13 7.09 -9.10 5.78
C LEU A 13 8.35 -8.95 6.63
N LEU A 14 8.23 -8.81 7.94
CA LEU A 14 9.37 -8.63 8.83
C LEU A 14 10.28 -9.86 8.87
N LEU A 15 9.70 -11.06 8.82
CA LEU A 15 10.43 -12.30 8.67
C LEU A 15 11.23 -12.30 7.37
N LEU A 16 10.59 -11.98 6.23
CA LEU A 16 11.25 -11.88 4.94
C LEU A 16 12.40 -10.86 4.95
N LEU A 17 12.16 -9.64 5.43
CA LEU A 17 13.18 -8.59 5.52
C LEU A 17 14.35 -9.02 6.41
N SER A 18 14.07 -9.72 7.51
CA SER A 18 15.09 -10.23 8.42
C SER A 18 15.97 -11.25 7.74
N LEU A 19 15.37 -12.23 7.06
CA LEU A 19 16.07 -13.28 6.35
C LEU A 19 16.83 -12.82 5.11
N LEU A 20 16.40 -11.71 4.50
CA LEU A 20 17.11 -11.09 3.38
C LEU A 20 18.36 -10.34 3.86
N THR A 21 18.30 -9.75 5.05
CA THR A 21 19.37 -8.94 5.63
C THR A 21 20.40 -9.81 6.36
N GLU A 22 19.94 -10.77 7.16
CA GLU A 22 20.77 -11.71 7.92
C GLU A 22 20.47 -13.14 7.42
N ARG A 23 21.45 -13.79 6.78
CA ARG A 23 21.20 -15.01 6.01
C ARG A 23 21.28 -16.29 6.82
N ASP A 24 22.18 -16.33 7.80
CA ASP A 24 22.55 -17.56 8.52
C ASP A 24 22.21 -17.49 10.03
N GLU A 25 21.79 -16.32 10.52
CA GLU A 25 21.50 -16.07 11.94
C GLU A 25 20.04 -16.30 12.32
N LEU A 26 19.51 -17.49 11.99
CA LEU A 26 18.10 -17.83 12.24
C LEU A 26 17.70 -17.70 13.72
N ILE A 27 18.59 -18.10 14.63
CA ILE A 27 18.37 -18.00 16.08
C ILE A 27 18.31 -16.52 16.49
N GLY A 28 19.27 -15.71 16.03
CA GLY A 28 19.27 -14.28 16.30
C GLY A 28 18.02 -13.58 15.77
N ILE A 29 17.58 -13.93 14.56
CA ILE A 29 16.34 -13.41 13.95
C ILE A 29 15.11 -13.80 14.78
N ALA A 30 15.03 -15.05 15.24
CA ALA A 30 13.94 -15.51 16.08
C ALA A 30 13.89 -14.73 17.40
N ILE A 31 15.04 -14.55 18.07
CA ILE A 31 15.14 -13.77 19.30
C ILE A 31 14.74 -12.30 19.05
N PHE A 32 15.24 -11.69 17.98
CA PHE A 32 14.90 -10.32 17.58
C PHE A 32 13.40 -10.13 17.37
N LEU A 33 12.76 -11.03 16.61
CA LEU A 33 11.32 -10.96 16.35
C LEU A 33 10.52 -11.16 17.64
N VAL A 34 10.83 -12.19 18.43
CA VAL A 34 10.10 -12.49 19.68
C VAL A 34 10.19 -11.31 20.65
N THR A 35 11.41 -10.83 20.93
CA THR A 35 11.62 -9.68 21.84
C THR A 35 10.98 -8.40 21.29
N GLY A 36 11.05 -8.18 19.98
CA GLY A 36 10.37 -7.08 19.30
C GLY A 36 8.85 -7.12 19.50
N TYR A 37 8.20 -8.26 19.24
CA TYR A 37 6.75 -8.40 19.41
C TYR A 37 6.29 -8.31 20.87
N VAL A 38 7.09 -8.81 21.81
CA VAL A 38 6.87 -8.56 23.25
C VAL A 38 6.93 -7.06 23.54
N GLY A 39 7.91 -6.35 22.99
CA GLY A 39 8.00 -4.89 23.09
C GLY A 39 6.77 -4.17 22.51
N VAL A 40 6.30 -4.59 21.34
CA VAL A 40 5.07 -4.04 20.71
C VAL A 40 3.85 -4.25 21.62
N PHE A 41 3.73 -5.43 22.22
CA PHE A 41 2.66 -5.75 23.16
C PHE A 41 2.72 -4.84 24.40
N LEU A 42 3.90 -4.65 24.99
CA LEU A 42 4.10 -3.75 26.13
C LEU A 42 3.76 -2.30 25.78
N ILE A 43 4.15 -1.80 24.61
CA ILE A 43 3.80 -0.45 24.15
C ILE A 43 2.27 -0.30 24.04
N HIS A 44 1.59 -1.28 23.43
CA HIS A 44 0.14 -1.23 23.28
C HIS A 44 -0.60 -1.28 24.62
N LYS A 45 -0.06 -2.02 25.60
CA LYS A 45 -0.67 -2.20 26.91
C LYS A 45 -0.42 -1.03 27.87
N PHE A 46 0.79 -0.47 27.88
CA PHE A 46 1.24 0.45 28.94
C PHE A 46 1.47 1.89 28.47
N MET A 47 1.69 2.16 27.18
CA MET A 47 2.09 3.49 26.71
C MET A 47 0.91 4.29 26.14
N LYS A 48 0.60 5.44 26.75
CA LYS A 48 -0.40 6.40 26.22
C LYS A 48 0.02 7.00 24.88
N LYS A 49 1.30 7.36 24.72
CA LYS A 49 1.89 7.85 23.47
C LYS A 49 2.65 6.74 22.76
N LYS A 50 1.97 6.02 21.86
CA LYS A 50 2.52 4.88 21.12
C LYS A 50 3.79 5.22 20.32
N THR A 51 3.86 6.40 19.72
CA THR A 51 5.02 6.84 18.92
C THR A 51 6.30 6.92 19.74
N THR A 52 6.24 7.47 20.96
CA THR A 52 7.38 7.52 21.88
C THR A 52 7.81 6.12 22.29
N GLY A 53 6.85 5.22 22.55
CA GLY A 53 7.14 3.81 22.85
C GLY A 53 7.88 3.10 21.71
N PHE A 54 7.48 3.31 20.45
CA PHE A 54 8.16 2.72 19.30
C PHE A 54 9.57 3.29 19.07
N VAL A 55 9.78 4.59 19.31
CA VAL A 55 11.14 5.18 19.23
C VAL A 55 12.05 4.61 20.32
N LEU A 56 11.53 4.46 21.54
CA LEU A 56 12.28 3.82 22.63
C LEU A 56 12.64 2.37 22.28
N LEU A 57 11.68 1.61 21.75
CA LEU A 57 11.91 0.24 21.31
C LEU A 57 12.96 0.14 20.20
N LEU A 58 12.95 1.08 19.24
CA LEU A 58 13.98 1.14 18.19
C LEU A 58 15.38 1.28 18.78
N VAL A 59 15.58 2.22 19.71
CA VAL A 59 16.88 2.45 20.35
C VAL A 59 17.32 1.22 21.16
N ILE A 60 16.42 0.64 21.93
CA ILE A 60 16.70 -0.58 22.71
C ILE A 60 17.05 -1.75 21.78
N GLN A 61 16.36 -1.90 20.65
CA GLN A 61 16.64 -2.95 19.67
C GLN A 61 18.01 -2.74 19.00
N ILE A 62 18.41 -1.51 18.67
CA ILE A 62 19.75 -1.25 18.11
C ILE A 62 20.84 -1.64 19.12
N ILE A 63 20.69 -1.21 20.38
CA ILE A 63 21.63 -1.56 21.46
C ILE A 63 21.65 -3.09 21.67
N GLY A 64 20.48 -3.71 21.72
CA GLY A 64 20.33 -5.14 21.92
C GLY A 64 20.95 -5.97 20.80
N CYS A 65 20.70 -5.58 19.55
CA CYS A 65 21.33 -6.19 18.38
C CYS A 65 22.85 -6.02 18.41
N SER A 66 23.36 -4.83 18.79
CA SER A 66 24.79 -4.55 18.82
C SER A 66 25.56 -5.30 19.92
N LEU A 67 24.91 -5.61 21.05
CA LEU A 67 25.57 -6.20 22.21
C LEU A 67 25.38 -7.71 22.32
N PHE A 68 24.21 -8.22 21.92
CA PHE A 68 23.80 -9.59 22.23
C PHE A 68 23.55 -10.47 21.01
N LEU A 69 23.42 -9.89 19.81
CA LEU A 69 23.14 -10.64 18.60
C LEU A 69 24.35 -10.58 17.64
N PRO A 70 24.71 -11.70 17.01
CA PRO A 70 25.82 -11.77 16.06
C PRO A 70 25.43 -11.18 14.68
N PHE A 71 24.66 -10.11 14.65
CA PHE A 71 24.22 -9.48 13.40
C PHE A 71 25.34 -8.67 12.76
N SER A 72 25.26 -8.54 11.44
CA SER A 72 26.10 -7.61 10.71
C SER A 72 25.86 -6.18 11.17
N ILE A 73 26.85 -5.31 10.92
CA ILE A 73 26.74 -3.87 11.19
C ILE A 73 25.50 -3.27 10.49
N LEU A 74 25.22 -3.72 9.26
CA LEU A 74 24.05 -3.31 8.49
C LEU A 74 22.76 -3.82 9.12
N GLY A 75 22.69 -5.09 9.51
CA GLY A 75 21.50 -5.68 10.16
C GLY A 75 21.18 -5.06 11.52
N THR A 76 22.21 -4.68 12.28
CA THR A 76 22.08 -4.00 13.58
C THR A 76 21.29 -2.69 13.49
N ILE A 77 21.37 -1.98 12.35
CA ILE A 77 20.64 -0.72 12.13
C ILE A 77 19.37 -0.96 11.30
N LEU A 78 19.45 -1.74 10.24
CA LEU A 78 18.35 -1.92 9.28
C LEU A 78 17.20 -2.75 9.85
N LEU A 79 17.46 -3.82 10.62
CA LEU A 79 16.40 -4.66 11.15
C LEU A 79 15.51 -3.91 12.14
N PRO A 80 16.07 -3.22 13.16
CA PRO A 80 15.25 -2.37 14.04
C PRO A 80 14.51 -1.27 13.25
N LEU A 81 15.14 -0.69 12.22
CA LEU A 81 14.50 0.32 11.38
C LEU A 81 13.29 -0.24 10.61
N PHE A 82 13.42 -1.41 9.97
CA PHE A 82 12.30 -2.08 9.30
C PHE A 82 11.18 -2.39 10.29
N PHE A 83 11.53 -2.91 11.47
CA PHE A 83 10.58 -3.20 12.54
C PHE A 83 9.81 -1.94 12.97
N PHE A 84 10.53 -0.82 13.16
CA PHE A 84 9.95 0.48 13.47
C PHE A 84 9.01 0.97 12.36
N ILE A 85 9.43 0.93 11.09
CA ILE A 85 8.61 1.39 9.95
C ILE A 85 7.31 0.60 9.87
N VAL A 86 7.37 -0.74 9.93
CA VAL A 86 6.19 -1.60 9.80
C VAL A 86 5.16 -1.31 10.90
N HIS A 87 5.60 -1.06 12.14
CA HIS A 87 4.69 -0.86 13.27
C HIS A 87 4.28 0.60 13.51
N SER A 88 5.14 1.57 13.19
CA SER A 88 4.84 3.00 13.37
C SER A 88 3.88 3.56 12.33
N VAL A 89 3.88 3.01 11.11
CA VAL A 89 2.98 3.41 10.00
C VAL A 89 1.55 2.86 10.19
N GLY A 90 1.38 1.81 11.00
CA GLY A 90 0.08 1.21 11.31
C GLY A 90 -0.46 0.26 10.23
N PRO A 91 -1.64 -0.36 10.44
CA PRO A 91 -2.18 -1.41 9.57
C PRO A 91 -2.79 -0.90 8.25
N GLY A 92 -2.99 0.41 8.09
CA GLY A 92 -3.74 1.00 6.98
C GLY A 92 -3.03 1.07 5.62
N TYR A 93 -1.74 0.72 5.55
CA TYR A 93 -0.92 0.92 4.34
C TYR A 93 -0.23 -0.36 3.84
N PRO A 94 -0.98 -1.45 3.59
CA PRO A 94 -0.38 -2.75 3.24
C PRO A 94 0.38 -2.73 1.90
N VAL A 95 -0.10 -1.96 0.91
CA VAL A 95 0.55 -1.82 -0.41
C VAL A 95 1.91 -1.12 -0.30
N GLN A 96 2.01 -0.06 0.52
CA GLN A 96 3.26 0.68 0.70
C GLN A 96 4.33 -0.19 1.38
N LYS A 97 3.91 -0.96 2.39
CA LYS A 97 4.79 -1.93 3.07
C LYS A 97 5.27 -3.01 2.10
N SER A 98 4.38 -3.52 1.25
CA SER A 98 4.73 -4.50 0.22
C SER A 98 5.70 -3.94 -0.82
N LEU A 99 5.54 -2.69 -1.25
CA LEU A 99 6.49 -2.05 -2.16
C LEU A 99 7.88 -1.96 -1.53
N GLY A 100 7.97 -1.60 -0.25
CA GLY A 100 9.23 -1.60 0.50
C GLY A 100 9.88 -3.00 0.54
N GLY A 101 9.09 -4.05 0.78
CA GLY A 101 9.55 -5.43 0.73
C GLY A 101 10.09 -5.85 -0.64
N ILE A 102 9.40 -5.48 -1.73
CA ILE A 102 9.84 -5.76 -3.11
C ILE A 102 11.15 -5.02 -3.42
N VAL A 103 11.24 -3.74 -3.09
CA VAL A 103 12.47 -2.94 -3.32
C VAL A 103 13.64 -3.55 -2.55
N TRP A 104 13.45 -3.92 -1.28
CA TRP A 104 14.51 -4.55 -0.50
C TRP A 104 14.91 -5.92 -1.04
N PHE A 105 13.96 -6.71 -1.54
CA PHE A 105 14.26 -7.98 -2.21
C PHE A 105 15.11 -7.78 -3.46
N VAL A 106 14.78 -6.79 -4.31
CA VAL A 106 15.57 -6.45 -5.51
C VAL A 106 16.99 -6.01 -5.15
N VAL A 107 17.13 -5.12 -4.16
CA VAL A 107 18.44 -4.69 -3.65
C VAL A 107 19.21 -5.91 -3.12
N SER A 108 18.55 -6.77 -2.34
CA SER A 108 19.17 -7.98 -1.80
C SER A 108 19.62 -8.94 -2.90
N ALA A 109 18.82 -9.09 -3.96
CA ALA A 109 19.13 -9.96 -5.08
C ALA A 109 20.33 -9.46 -5.90
N ILE A 110 20.42 -8.15 -6.15
CA ILE A 110 21.51 -7.54 -6.94
C ILE A 110 22.83 -7.53 -6.15
N PHE A 111 22.79 -7.10 -4.90
CA PHE A 111 24.01 -6.77 -4.15
C PHE A 111 24.53 -7.91 -3.27
N TYR A 112 23.68 -8.83 -2.80
CA TYR A 112 24.12 -9.92 -1.90
C TYR A 112 24.18 -11.28 -2.61
N ALA A 113 25.34 -11.95 -2.54
CA ALA A 113 25.55 -13.30 -3.06
C ALA A 113 25.44 -14.37 -1.96
N PRO A 114 24.96 -15.60 -2.26
CA PRO A 114 24.29 -16.05 -3.51
C PRO A 114 22.89 -15.44 -3.71
N PHE A 115 22.25 -15.67 -4.87
CA PHE A 115 20.87 -15.22 -5.10
C PHE A 115 19.92 -15.76 -4.00
N PRO A 116 18.88 -14.99 -3.56
CA PRO A 116 17.95 -15.47 -2.54
C PRO A 116 17.34 -16.82 -2.91
N PRO A 117 17.37 -17.83 -2.01
CA PRO A 117 16.84 -19.15 -2.29
C PRO A 117 15.32 -19.12 -2.53
N LEU A 118 14.81 -20.13 -3.24
CA LEU A 118 13.40 -20.23 -3.68
C LEU A 118 12.38 -20.01 -2.56
N TRP A 119 12.68 -20.45 -1.34
CA TRP A 119 11.76 -20.30 -0.21
C TRP A 119 11.60 -18.82 0.24
N LYS A 120 12.64 -17.98 0.10
CA LYS A 120 12.53 -16.52 0.35
C LYS A 120 11.67 -15.84 -0.72
N LEU A 121 11.75 -16.32 -1.96
CA LEU A 121 10.89 -15.88 -3.05
C LEU A 121 9.43 -16.30 -2.79
N LEU A 122 9.21 -17.51 -2.28
CA LEU A 122 7.88 -17.99 -1.90
C LEU A 122 7.29 -17.15 -0.76
N LEU A 123 8.09 -16.76 0.24
CA LEU A 123 7.67 -15.83 1.29
C LEU A 123 7.27 -14.45 0.75
N LEU A 124 8.02 -13.90 -0.22
CA LEU A 124 7.66 -12.65 -0.89
C LEU A 124 6.34 -12.79 -1.64
N THR A 125 6.16 -13.87 -2.41
CA THR A 125 4.92 -14.15 -3.13
C THR A 125 3.75 -14.26 -2.16
N LEU A 126 3.92 -14.98 -1.05
CA LEU A 126 2.90 -15.11 0.00
C LEU A 126 2.51 -13.76 0.59
N HIS A 127 3.49 -12.92 0.92
CA HIS A 127 3.25 -11.56 1.43
C HIS A 127 2.47 -10.70 0.43
N ILE A 128 2.83 -10.76 -0.85
CA ILE A 128 2.15 -10.05 -1.92
C ILE A 128 0.70 -10.55 -2.06
N MET A 129 0.48 -11.86 -2.06
CA MET A 129 -0.86 -12.46 -2.16
C MET A 129 -1.77 -12.01 -1.02
N ILE A 130 -1.28 -12.04 0.22
CA ILE A 130 -2.06 -11.59 1.39
C ILE A 130 -2.34 -10.08 1.30
N THR A 131 -1.36 -9.28 0.86
CA THR A 131 -1.53 -7.83 0.64
C THR A 131 -2.64 -7.53 -0.38
N PHE A 132 -2.70 -8.28 -1.49
CA PHE A 132 -3.76 -8.14 -2.47
C PHE A 132 -5.11 -8.63 -1.97
N TRP A 133 -5.14 -9.71 -1.18
CA TRP A 133 -6.36 -10.17 -0.52
C TRP A 133 -6.94 -9.10 0.42
N LEU A 134 -6.07 -8.45 1.19
CA LEU A 134 -6.44 -7.34 2.09
C LEU A 134 -6.93 -6.09 1.33
N THR A 135 -6.49 -5.88 0.08
CA THR A 135 -6.81 -4.67 -0.70
C THR A 135 -7.94 -4.89 -1.71
N GLY A 136 -8.31 -6.15 -1.99
CA GLY A 136 -9.32 -6.48 -3.00
C GLY A 136 -10.75 -6.23 -2.49
N SER A 137 -11.45 -5.29 -3.13
CA SER A 137 -12.87 -5.00 -2.81
C SER A 137 -13.86 -5.94 -3.52
N ASN A 138 -13.45 -6.64 -4.58
CA ASN A 138 -14.32 -7.50 -5.40
C ASN A 138 -13.62 -8.83 -5.76
N ARG A 139 -14.35 -9.94 -5.69
CA ARG A 139 -13.85 -11.31 -5.92
C ARG A 139 -13.29 -11.50 -7.34
N ASN A 140 -13.92 -10.89 -8.35
CA ASN A 140 -13.44 -10.95 -9.73
C ASN A 140 -12.15 -10.15 -9.93
N GLN A 141 -12.02 -9.00 -9.26
CA GLN A 141 -10.78 -8.21 -9.28
C GLN A 141 -9.65 -8.90 -8.52
N GLN A 142 -9.95 -9.61 -7.43
CA GLN A 142 -8.98 -10.43 -6.72
C GLN A 142 -8.44 -11.55 -7.63
N LEU A 143 -9.32 -12.27 -8.34
CA LEU A 143 -8.91 -13.34 -9.26
C LEU A 143 -8.04 -12.81 -10.41
N LEU A 144 -8.42 -11.70 -11.05
CA LEU A 144 -7.63 -11.08 -12.12
C LEU A 144 -6.23 -10.65 -11.66
N ARG A 145 -6.15 -10.01 -10.48
CA ARG A 145 -4.87 -9.62 -9.88
C ARG A 145 -4.00 -10.83 -9.54
N PHE A 146 -4.61 -11.90 -9.04
CA PHE A 146 -3.95 -13.14 -8.71
C PHE A 146 -3.35 -13.81 -9.95
N THR A 147 -4.11 -13.87 -11.05
CA THR A 147 -3.62 -14.39 -12.33
C THR A 147 -2.45 -13.56 -12.85
N SER A 148 -2.53 -12.22 -12.80
CA SER A 148 -1.43 -11.36 -13.22
C SER A 148 -0.15 -11.57 -12.42
N ILE A 149 -0.24 -11.77 -11.10
CA ILE A 149 0.93 -12.05 -10.25
C ILE A 149 1.58 -13.38 -10.61
N ILE A 150 0.78 -14.42 -10.84
CA ILE A 150 1.28 -15.72 -11.28
C ILE A 150 1.98 -15.58 -12.64
N THR A 151 1.38 -14.87 -13.59
CA THR A 151 1.98 -14.63 -14.91
C THR A 151 3.30 -13.85 -14.80
N ILE A 152 3.34 -12.76 -14.01
CA ILE A 152 4.57 -12.00 -13.75
C ILE A 152 5.62 -12.87 -13.05
N GLY A 153 5.20 -13.73 -12.11
CA GLY A 153 6.07 -14.66 -11.40
C GLY A 153 6.70 -15.69 -12.34
N ILE A 154 5.93 -16.24 -13.28
CA ILE A 154 6.43 -17.16 -14.31
C ILE A 154 7.43 -16.46 -15.23
N ILE A 155 7.11 -15.26 -15.71
CA ILE A 155 8.02 -14.47 -16.56
C ILE A 155 9.30 -14.12 -15.79
N SER A 156 9.19 -13.78 -14.52
CA SER A 156 10.33 -13.46 -13.65
C SER A 156 11.19 -14.70 -13.36
N ALA A 157 10.57 -15.89 -13.24
CA ALA A 157 11.30 -17.15 -13.09
C ALA A 157 12.13 -17.49 -14.35
N LEU A 158 11.61 -17.19 -15.53
CA LEU A 158 12.33 -17.34 -16.80
C LEU A 158 13.54 -16.38 -16.91
N LEU A 159 13.55 -15.28 -16.15
CA LEU A 159 14.67 -14.34 -16.08
C LEU A 159 15.76 -14.73 -15.07
N ILE A 160 15.53 -15.74 -14.21
CA ILE A 160 16.52 -16.21 -13.21
C ILE A 160 17.87 -16.59 -13.86
N PRO A 161 17.93 -17.32 -14.98
CA PRO A 161 19.20 -17.66 -15.62
C PRO A 161 19.96 -16.44 -16.17
N ILE A 162 19.26 -15.34 -16.46
CA ILE A 162 19.84 -14.10 -16.99
C ILE A 162 20.39 -13.21 -15.85
N PHE A 163 19.92 -13.43 -14.62
CA PHE A 163 20.26 -12.61 -13.45
C PHE A 163 21.77 -12.49 -13.16
N PRO A 164 22.61 -13.54 -13.31
CA PRO A 164 24.05 -13.43 -13.12
C PRO A 164 24.72 -12.38 -14.03
N TYR A 165 24.23 -12.24 -15.27
CA TYR A 165 24.76 -11.27 -16.23
C TYR A 165 24.36 -9.84 -15.87
N ILE A 166 23.10 -9.63 -15.43
CA ILE A 166 22.63 -8.35 -14.90
C ILE A 166 23.50 -7.92 -13.72
N ARG A 167 23.80 -8.86 -12.81
CA ARG A 167 24.67 -8.60 -11.66
C ARG A 167 26.09 -8.21 -12.06
N LEU A 168 26.66 -8.89 -13.06
CA LEU A 168 28.00 -8.57 -13.57
C LEU A 168 28.03 -7.13 -14.12
N LEU A 169 27.02 -6.74 -14.89
CA LEU A 169 26.89 -5.36 -15.39
C LEU A 169 26.83 -4.34 -14.25
N PHE A 170 25.98 -4.57 -13.24
CA PHE A 170 25.90 -3.69 -12.07
C PHE A 170 27.21 -3.64 -11.27
N SER A 171 27.86 -4.78 -11.08
CA SER A 171 29.17 -4.86 -10.40
C SER A 171 30.22 -4.03 -11.13
N TYR A 172 30.23 -4.08 -12.47
CA TYR A 172 31.12 -3.26 -13.29
C TYR A 172 30.82 -1.77 -13.14
N ILE A 173 29.54 -1.37 -13.20
CA ILE A 173 29.13 0.04 -12.99
C ILE A 173 29.59 0.53 -11.62
N ILE A 174 29.34 -0.24 -10.55
CA ILE A 174 29.74 0.12 -9.18
C ILE A 174 31.26 0.21 -9.08
N GLN A 175 31.99 -0.73 -9.69
CA GLN A 175 33.45 -0.70 -9.70
C GLN A 175 33.98 0.56 -10.38
N VAL A 176 33.43 0.94 -11.53
CA VAL A 176 33.81 2.19 -12.24
C VAL A 176 33.50 3.42 -11.39
N VAL A 177 32.32 3.47 -10.76
CA VAL A 177 31.94 4.57 -9.86
C VAL A 177 32.88 4.63 -8.65
N ALA A 178 33.18 3.49 -8.03
CA ALA A 178 34.08 3.40 -6.89
C ALA A 178 35.51 3.82 -7.26
N LEU A 179 36.00 3.41 -8.43
CA LEU A 179 37.28 3.87 -8.98
C LEU A 179 37.26 5.38 -9.22
N GLY A 180 36.19 5.92 -9.81
CA GLY A 180 36.02 7.36 -10.02
C GLY A 180 36.04 8.16 -8.71
N PHE A 181 35.34 7.68 -7.68
CA PHE A 181 35.40 8.25 -6.33
C PHE A 181 36.79 8.12 -5.71
N GLY A 182 37.45 6.97 -5.88
CA GLY A 182 38.82 6.74 -5.43
C GLY A 182 39.79 7.75 -6.05
N TYR A 183 39.72 7.94 -7.37
CA TYR A 183 40.53 8.95 -8.07
C TYR A 183 40.21 10.38 -7.63
N ALA A 184 38.94 10.71 -7.39
CA ALA A 184 38.53 12.04 -6.94
C ALA A 184 38.97 12.37 -5.51
N LEU A 185 39.02 11.35 -4.63
CA LEU A 185 39.49 11.50 -3.25
C LEU A 185 41.01 11.33 -3.11
N ASN A 186 41.67 10.75 -4.11
CA ASN A 186 43.12 10.54 -4.10
C ASN A 186 43.90 11.83 -3.79
N PRO A 187 43.62 13.01 -4.40
CA PRO A 187 44.31 14.26 -4.06
C PRO A 187 44.14 14.68 -2.59
N LEU A 188 42.96 14.44 -2.01
CA LEU A 188 42.69 14.72 -0.60
C LEU A 188 43.49 13.82 0.33
N PHE A 189 43.57 12.53 0.03
CA PHE A 189 44.39 11.58 0.80
C PHE A 189 45.89 11.82 0.63
N SER A 190 46.34 12.14 -0.60
CA SER A 190 47.72 12.52 -0.87
C SER A 190 48.13 13.80 -0.15
N ALA A 191 47.24 14.80 -0.10
CA ALA A 191 47.48 16.05 0.64
C ALA A 191 47.48 15.85 2.16
N ALA A 192 46.62 14.98 2.68
CA ALA A 192 46.62 14.62 4.10
C ALA A 192 47.90 13.85 4.48
N ALA A 193 48.38 12.93 3.62
CA ALA A 193 49.62 12.21 3.83
C ALA A 193 50.86 13.12 3.78
N LEU A 194 50.87 14.15 2.92
CA LEU A 194 51.94 15.15 2.89
C LEU A 194 51.99 16.01 4.16
N LYS A 195 50.81 16.33 4.72
CA LYS A 195 50.71 17.19 5.91
C LYS A 195 51.25 16.53 7.19
N ASP A 196 51.19 15.20 7.30
CA ASP A 196 51.80 14.44 8.40
C ASP A 196 53.32 14.27 8.23
N THR A 197 53.86 14.45 7.02
CA THR A 197 55.32 14.35 6.78
C THR A 197 56.08 15.64 6.98
N ASP A 198 55.45 16.81 6.82
CA ASP A 198 56.18 18.09 6.79
C ASP A 198 56.61 18.59 8.19
N ASP A 199 55.84 18.31 9.26
CA ASP A 199 56.16 18.78 10.62
C ASP A 199 56.97 17.79 11.47
N PHE A 200 56.99 16.50 11.14
CA PHE A 200 57.69 15.49 11.96
C PHE A 200 59.07 15.08 11.41
N TRP A 201 59.29 15.16 10.09
CA TRP A 201 60.51 14.66 9.45
C TRP A 201 61.52 15.73 9.04
N SER A 202 61.12 17.00 8.97
CA SER A 202 62.03 18.13 8.67
C SER A 202 63.10 18.37 9.74
N ASN A 203 62.98 17.74 10.92
CA ASN A 203 63.95 17.86 12.02
C ASN A 203 64.85 16.62 12.22
N LYS A 204 64.82 15.65 11.30
CA LYS A 204 65.76 14.51 11.29
C LYS A 204 66.59 14.51 10.02
N GLY A 205 67.67 15.28 10.05
CA GLY A 205 68.76 15.15 9.08
C GLY A 205 69.27 13.71 9.01
N ASN A 206 69.65 13.32 7.79
CA ASN A 206 70.27 12.03 7.41
C ASN A 206 69.39 10.80 7.29
N LEU A 207 68.48 10.78 6.31
CA LEU A 207 68.17 9.52 5.62
C LEU A 207 68.23 9.74 4.10
N LYS A 208 69.13 8.96 3.48
CA LYS A 208 69.34 8.86 2.03
C LYS A 208 68.01 8.63 1.30
N ASP A 209 67.87 9.26 0.15
CA ASP A 209 66.76 9.06 -0.79
C ASP A 209 66.40 7.57 -0.91
N PRO A 210 65.17 7.16 -0.55
CA PRO A 210 64.72 5.83 -0.87
C PRO A 210 64.39 5.82 -2.36
N GLN A 211 65.18 5.06 -3.12
CA GLN A 211 64.81 4.64 -4.47
C GLN A 211 63.37 4.14 -4.47
N ILE A 212 62.51 4.81 -5.23
CA ILE A 212 61.14 4.38 -5.49
C ILE A 212 61.23 3.10 -6.33
N LYS A 213 61.28 1.95 -5.65
CA LYS A 213 60.89 0.68 -6.27
C LYS A 213 59.37 0.69 -6.38
N GLU A 214 58.89 0.70 -7.61
CA GLU A 214 57.50 0.38 -7.98
C GLU A 214 57.19 -1.09 -7.61
N GLU A 215 57.05 -1.37 -6.33
CA GLU A 215 56.23 -2.49 -5.87
C GLU A 215 55.00 -1.89 -5.24
N LEU A 216 53.97 -1.68 -6.06
CA LEU A 216 52.61 -1.39 -5.61
C LEU A 216 52.03 -2.68 -4.98
N GLY A 217 52.68 -3.20 -3.94
CA GLY A 217 52.09 -4.17 -3.04
C GLY A 217 50.84 -3.54 -2.45
N GLN A 218 49.69 -4.18 -2.69
CA GLN A 218 48.42 -3.79 -2.09
C GLN A 218 48.63 -3.58 -0.59
N ARG A 219 48.64 -2.31 -0.15
CA ARG A 219 48.61 -2.00 1.28
C ARG A 219 47.39 -2.71 1.86
N PRO A 220 47.50 -3.42 3.00
CA PRO A 220 46.35 -4.04 3.63
C PRO A 220 45.32 -2.93 3.89
N PHE A 221 44.19 -3.05 3.21
CA PHE A 221 43.10 -2.09 3.31
C PHE A 221 42.56 -2.13 4.74
N ASP A 222 42.59 -1.01 5.47
CA ASP A 222 42.06 -0.94 6.82
C ASP A 222 40.52 -0.82 6.77
N PRO A 223 39.76 -1.89 7.07
CA PRO A 223 38.30 -1.91 6.89
C PRO A 223 37.57 -1.01 7.89
N THR A 224 38.27 -0.54 8.93
CA THR A 224 37.70 0.28 10.00
C THR A 224 37.17 1.63 9.50
N LEU A 225 37.89 2.28 8.58
CA LEU A 225 37.48 3.56 7.99
C LEU A 225 36.20 3.41 7.15
N ILE A 226 36.11 2.43 6.25
CA ILE A 226 34.89 2.19 5.46
C ILE A 226 33.71 1.81 6.35
N ASN A 227 33.94 0.96 7.34
CA ASN A 227 32.89 0.55 8.28
C ASN A 227 32.38 1.74 9.10
N SER A 228 33.27 2.64 9.54
CA SER A 228 32.87 3.85 10.26
C SER A 228 32.03 4.80 9.39
N ILE A 229 32.41 5.01 8.12
CA ILE A 229 31.66 5.87 7.19
C ILE A 229 30.29 5.28 6.87
N THR A 230 30.22 3.95 6.66
CA THR A 230 28.94 3.26 6.43
C THR A 230 28.03 3.32 7.65
N ILE A 231 28.55 3.16 8.87
CA ILE A 231 27.78 3.34 10.12
C ILE A 231 27.20 4.75 10.20
N ILE A 232 28.01 5.79 9.96
CA ILE A 232 27.54 7.18 10.02
C ILE A 232 26.45 7.43 8.97
N ALA A 233 26.64 6.97 7.73
CA ALA A 233 25.66 7.12 6.67
C ALA A 233 24.35 6.39 6.98
N CYS A 234 24.41 5.12 7.41
CA CYS A 234 23.23 4.35 7.80
C CYS A 234 22.49 4.97 8.98
N THR A 235 23.22 5.47 9.98
CA THR A 235 22.64 6.14 11.15
C THR A 235 21.94 7.44 10.77
N ALA A 236 22.57 8.27 9.92
CA ALA A 236 21.96 9.51 9.42
C ALA A 236 20.68 9.24 8.63
N ILE A 237 20.68 8.22 7.76
CA ILE A 237 19.48 7.78 7.02
C ILE A 237 18.38 7.31 7.97
N ALA A 238 18.73 6.49 8.97
CA ALA A 238 17.78 6.01 9.96
C ALA A 238 17.15 7.17 10.74
N ILE A 239 17.95 8.13 11.22
CA ILE A 239 17.46 9.33 11.92
C ILE A 239 16.53 10.14 11.02
N TYR A 240 16.92 10.38 9.75
CA TYR A 240 16.08 11.11 8.80
C TYR A 240 14.74 10.41 8.56
N VAL A 241 14.74 9.09 8.37
CA VAL A 241 13.52 8.29 8.16
C VAL A 241 12.62 8.35 9.40
N VAL A 242 13.18 8.15 10.60
CA VAL A 242 12.44 8.24 11.86
C VAL A 242 11.84 9.63 12.05
N TRP A 243 12.63 10.68 11.85
CA TRP A 243 12.16 12.07 11.95
C TRP A 243 11.03 12.36 10.96
N LYS A 244 11.18 11.91 9.70
CA LYS A 244 10.18 12.08 8.65
C LYS A 244 8.87 11.35 8.98
N ILE A 245 8.95 10.12 9.52
CA ILE A 245 7.77 9.35 9.94
C ILE A 245 7.08 10.02 11.13
N VAL A 246 7.84 10.45 12.14
CA VAL A 246 7.30 11.09 13.34
C VAL A 246 6.66 12.44 13.03
N LYS A 247 7.31 13.30 12.21
CA LYS A 247 6.81 14.65 11.90
C LYS A 247 5.81 14.69 10.73
N LYS A 248 5.96 13.86 9.69
CA LYS A 248 5.16 13.94 8.45
C LYS A 248 4.26 12.72 8.22
N ARG A 249 3.82 12.01 9.28
CA ARG A 249 2.94 10.82 9.19
C ARG A 249 1.71 10.99 8.28
N LYS A 250 1.15 12.21 8.17
CA LYS A 250 -0.02 12.52 7.33
C LYS A 250 0.28 12.61 5.83
N HIS A 251 1.54 12.83 5.44
CA HIS A 251 1.98 12.95 4.04
C HIS A 251 2.71 11.70 3.52
N LEU A 252 3.07 10.77 4.41
CA LEU A 252 3.62 9.46 4.03
C LEU A 252 2.55 8.48 3.56
N SER A 253 1.27 8.79 3.77
CA SER A 253 0.22 8.19 2.99
C SER A 253 0.41 8.67 1.55
N LEU A 254 1.03 7.85 0.69
CA LEU A 254 0.75 7.94 -0.73
C LEU A 254 -0.77 8.05 -0.86
N PRO A 255 -1.32 9.13 -1.44
CA PRO A 255 -2.73 9.14 -1.82
C PRO A 255 -2.93 7.85 -2.61
N ASN A 256 -3.91 7.02 -2.22
CA ASN A 256 -4.17 5.70 -2.81
C ASN A 256 -3.77 5.72 -4.27
N MET A 257 -2.60 5.17 -4.59
CA MET A 257 -1.96 5.43 -5.86
C MET A 257 -2.90 4.83 -6.91
N PRO A 258 -3.51 5.63 -7.79
CA PRO A 258 -4.50 5.12 -8.75
C PRO A 258 -3.85 4.14 -9.72
N VAL A 259 -2.52 4.06 -9.77
CA VAL A 259 -1.75 3.07 -10.54
C VAL A 259 -2.14 1.62 -10.21
N PHE A 260 -2.64 1.33 -8.99
CA PHE A 260 -3.19 0.01 -8.63
C PHE A 260 -4.72 -0.06 -8.59
N GLU A 261 -5.42 1.08 -8.66
CA GLU A 261 -6.82 1.12 -9.11
C GLU A 261 -6.77 1.14 -10.63
N SER A 262 -6.58 -0.03 -11.26
CA SER A 262 -6.75 -0.18 -12.71
C SER A 262 -7.87 0.74 -13.17
N THR A 263 -7.48 1.79 -13.89
CA THR A 263 -8.34 2.75 -14.58
C THR A 263 -9.07 2.00 -15.66
N ILE A 264 -9.96 1.10 -15.27
CA ILE A 264 -11.19 0.90 -16.00
C ILE A 264 -11.96 2.16 -15.69
N ILE A 265 -11.90 3.10 -16.63
CA ILE A 265 -12.77 4.26 -16.71
C ILE A 265 -14.19 3.74 -16.45
N THR A 266 -14.63 3.92 -15.22
CA THR A 266 -16.02 3.84 -14.83
C THR A 266 -16.27 5.25 -14.34
N ASP A 267 -17.09 5.98 -15.09
CA ASP A 267 -17.52 7.34 -14.81
C ASP A 267 -17.66 7.56 -13.30
N LYS A 268 -16.64 8.17 -12.71
CA LYS A 268 -16.62 8.55 -11.30
C LYS A 268 -17.09 10.00 -11.19
N GLU A 269 -18.32 10.24 -11.65
CA GLU A 269 -19.18 11.27 -11.08
C GLU A 269 -20.48 10.60 -10.64
N GLY A 270 -20.60 10.41 -9.31
CA GLY A 270 -21.86 10.03 -8.66
C GLY A 270 -22.10 8.54 -8.44
N ILE A 271 -21.20 7.79 -7.79
CA ILE A 271 -21.50 6.39 -7.39
C ILE A 271 -20.99 6.08 -5.97
N ASN A 272 -21.80 6.45 -4.98
CA ASN A 272 -21.86 5.78 -3.69
C ASN A 272 -23.27 5.25 -3.40
N GLN A 273 -24.00 4.88 -4.45
CA GLN A 273 -25.22 4.09 -4.32
C GLN A 273 -24.96 2.69 -4.86
N LYS A 274 -24.91 1.77 -3.90
CA LYS A 274 -24.86 0.30 -4.04
C LYS A 274 -25.59 -0.18 -5.30
N ARG A 275 -24.83 -0.55 -6.33
CA ARG A 275 -25.31 -1.36 -7.45
C ARG A 275 -25.85 -2.68 -6.90
N PHE A 276 -27.11 -2.97 -7.21
CA PHE A 276 -27.83 -4.23 -6.96
C PHE A 276 -28.18 -4.61 -5.51
N LYS A 277 -28.68 -3.67 -4.70
CA LYS A 277 -29.81 -4.08 -3.85
C LYS A 277 -31.02 -4.20 -4.78
N ARG A 278 -31.52 -5.41 -5.02
CA ARG A 278 -32.94 -5.55 -5.41
C ARG A 278 -33.71 -4.74 -4.37
N ASN A 279 -34.31 -3.62 -4.79
CA ASN A 279 -35.15 -2.82 -3.91
C ASN A 279 -36.20 -3.77 -3.37
N LYS A 280 -36.07 -4.16 -2.08
CA LYS A 280 -37.13 -4.93 -1.44
C LYS A 280 -38.37 -4.03 -1.53
N PRO A 281 -39.51 -4.54 -2.01
CA PRO A 281 -40.72 -3.74 -2.04
C PRO A 281 -40.96 -3.20 -0.62
N PRO A 282 -41.21 -1.89 -0.47
CA PRO A 282 -41.48 -1.28 0.83
C PRO A 282 -42.68 -1.99 1.50
N HIS A 283 -42.80 -1.97 2.83
CA HIS A 283 -43.86 -2.74 3.52
C HIS A 283 -45.28 -2.21 3.24
N ASN A 284 -45.44 -0.88 3.17
CA ASN A 284 -46.73 -0.24 2.97
C ASN A 284 -47.26 -0.42 1.53
N GLU A 285 -48.55 -0.70 1.39
CA GLU A 285 -49.21 -0.99 0.12
C GLU A 285 -49.09 0.12 -0.93
N ILE A 286 -49.26 1.39 -0.55
CA ILE A 286 -49.18 2.54 -1.47
C ILE A 286 -47.75 2.68 -1.99
N ARG A 287 -46.74 2.55 -1.12
CA ARG A 287 -45.33 2.58 -1.56
C ARG A 287 -44.98 1.38 -2.45
N LYS A 288 -45.59 0.20 -2.23
CA LYS A 288 -45.42 -0.97 -3.11
C LYS A 288 -45.99 -0.68 -4.49
N GLU A 289 -47.17 -0.07 -4.57
CA GLU A 289 -47.80 0.25 -5.83
C GLU A 289 -47.04 1.33 -6.61
N ILE A 290 -46.50 2.37 -5.96
CA ILE A 290 -45.60 3.33 -6.65
C ILE A 290 -44.34 2.65 -7.17
N PHE A 291 -43.74 1.75 -6.37
CA PHE A 291 -42.58 0.99 -6.84
C PHE A 291 -42.92 0.10 -8.05
N LYS A 292 -44.11 -0.52 -8.06
CA LYS A 292 -44.61 -1.27 -9.22
C LYS A 292 -44.85 -0.36 -10.42
N LEU A 293 -45.43 0.81 -10.20
CA LEU A 293 -45.71 1.81 -11.24
C LEU A 293 -44.41 2.22 -11.95
N GLU A 294 -43.38 2.59 -11.19
CA GLU A 294 -42.04 2.93 -11.71
C GLU A 294 -41.44 1.79 -12.53
N SER A 295 -41.62 0.55 -12.09
CA SER A 295 -41.06 -0.63 -12.78
C SER A 295 -41.81 -1.04 -14.06
N LYS A 296 -43.10 -0.72 -14.18
CA LYS A 296 -43.97 -1.15 -15.28
C LYS A 296 -44.13 -0.11 -16.38
N LEU A 297 -44.06 1.17 -16.02
CA LEU A 297 -44.10 2.25 -17.01
C LEU A 297 -42.83 2.23 -17.86
N SER A 298 -42.99 2.54 -19.15
CA SER A 298 -41.91 2.55 -20.14
C SER A 298 -41.80 3.96 -20.70
N PRO A 299 -40.63 4.38 -21.24
CA PRO A 299 -40.48 5.71 -21.84
C PRO A 299 -41.58 6.01 -22.86
N PRO A 300 -42.24 7.17 -22.78
CA PRO A 300 -41.91 8.38 -22.00
C PRO A 300 -42.52 8.48 -20.58
N LEU A 301 -43.34 7.51 -20.17
CA LEU A 301 -44.12 7.57 -18.92
C LEU A 301 -43.35 7.10 -17.68
N ASN A 302 -42.14 6.55 -17.82
CA ASN A 302 -41.34 6.14 -16.65
C ASN A 302 -40.68 7.35 -15.99
N ARG A 303 -40.33 7.18 -14.71
CA ARG A 303 -39.61 8.21 -13.96
C ARG A 303 -38.18 8.35 -14.46
N GLU A 304 -37.71 9.58 -14.62
CA GLU A 304 -36.33 9.89 -14.96
C GLU A 304 -35.41 9.84 -13.74
N ARG A 305 -34.11 9.71 -13.98
CA ARG A 305 -33.13 9.56 -12.91
C ARG A 305 -32.93 10.90 -12.19
N GLY A 306 -33.30 10.95 -10.92
CA GLY A 306 -33.19 12.16 -10.08
C GLY A 306 -34.49 12.96 -9.98
N GLU A 307 -35.53 12.52 -10.68
CA GLU A 307 -36.87 13.10 -10.66
C GLU A 307 -37.62 12.71 -9.37
N THR A 308 -38.31 13.68 -8.75
CA THR A 308 -39.19 13.41 -7.60
C THR A 308 -40.49 12.74 -8.07
N VAL A 309 -41.28 12.18 -7.16
CA VAL A 309 -42.58 11.57 -7.56
C VAL A 309 -43.54 12.66 -8.06
N GLU A 310 -43.46 13.83 -7.46
CA GLU A 310 -44.23 15.02 -7.82
C GLU A 310 -43.88 15.50 -9.24
N ALA A 311 -42.60 15.76 -9.50
CA ALA A 311 -42.13 16.23 -10.80
C ALA A 311 -42.43 15.21 -11.92
N TRP A 312 -42.34 13.92 -11.61
CA TRP A 312 -42.67 12.85 -12.53
C TRP A 312 -44.14 12.84 -12.95
N LEU A 313 -45.05 13.00 -11.98
CA LEU A 313 -46.49 12.97 -12.25
C LEU A 313 -46.98 14.26 -12.90
N GLU A 314 -46.38 15.40 -12.54
CA GLU A 314 -46.60 16.69 -13.19
C GLU A 314 -46.18 16.62 -14.66
N ARG A 315 -45.00 16.08 -14.95
CA ARG A 315 -44.53 15.86 -16.32
C ARG A 315 -45.47 14.98 -17.15
N ILE A 316 -45.93 13.85 -16.59
CA ILE A 316 -46.90 12.99 -17.30
C ILE A 316 -48.21 13.75 -17.59
N ASN A 317 -48.66 14.58 -16.65
CA ASN A 317 -49.91 15.32 -16.81
C ASN A 317 -49.78 16.45 -17.86
N ASP A 318 -48.64 17.13 -17.88
CA ASP A 318 -48.40 18.31 -18.72
C ASP A 318 -47.93 17.97 -20.13
N GLU A 319 -47.08 16.94 -20.29
CA GLU A 319 -46.48 16.58 -21.59
C GLU A 319 -47.32 15.57 -22.38
N GLU A 320 -48.04 14.68 -21.69
CA GLU A 320 -48.73 13.55 -22.32
C GLU A 320 -50.27 13.68 -22.25
N GLU A 321 -50.79 14.82 -21.76
CA GLU A 321 -52.22 15.15 -21.61
C GLU A 321 -53.06 14.01 -21.00
N VAL A 322 -52.48 13.29 -20.04
CA VAL A 322 -53.16 12.13 -19.47
C VAL A 322 -54.17 12.59 -18.44
N ASN A 323 -55.45 12.24 -18.63
CA ASN A 323 -56.55 12.58 -17.72
C ASN A 323 -56.46 11.81 -16.39
N ILE A 324 -55.51 12.21 -15.55
CA ILE A 324 -55.24 11.66 -14.21
C ILE A 324 -55.23 12.79 -13.21
N GLN A 325 -55.78 12.53 -12.04
CA GLN A 325 -55.69 13.45 -10.92
C GLN A 325 -54.35 13.24 -10.20
N SER A 326 -53.28 13.83 -10.75
CA SER A 326 -51.90 13.70 -10.24
C SER A 326 -51.78 14.04 -8.75
N HIS A 327 -52.54 15.02 -8.28
CA HIS A 327 -52.60 15.42 -6.86
C HIS A 327 -53.02 14.26 -5.93
N ILE A 328 -53.95 13.38 -6.34
CA ILE A 328 -54.39 12.22 -5.54
C ILE A 328 -53.23 11.23 -5.33
N ILE A 329 -52.44 10.98 -6.37
CA ILE A 329 -51.28 10.08 -6.30
C ILE A 329 -50.18 10.68 -5.43
N ILE A 330 -49.95 12.00 -5.55
CA ILE A 330 -48.95 12.74 -4.77
C ILE A 330 -49.35 12.77 -3.28
N ASP A 331 -50.61 13.09 -2.97
CA ASP A 331 -51.11 13.20 -1.61
C ASP A 331 -51.11 11.84 -0.90
N ALA A 332 -51.53 10.78 -1.59
CA ALA A 332 -51.46 9.41 -1.07
C ALA A 332 -50.01 8.98 -0.80
N TYR A 333 -49.06 9.33 -1.68
CA TYR A 333 -47.65 9.05 -1.46
C TYR A 333 -47.08 9.82 -0.27
N ASN A 334 -47.37 11.11 -0.17
CA ASN A 334 -46.85 11.98 0.88
C ASN A 334 -47.45 11.65 2.26
N ALA A 335 -48.74 11.33 2.34
CA ALA A 335 -49.36 10.82 3.56
C ALA A 335 -48.64 9.57 4.07
N VAL A 336 -48.38 8.60 3.19
CA VAL A 336 -47.67 7.38 3.59
C VAL A 336 -46.18 7.63 3.85
N ARG A 337 -45.56 8.62 3.20
CA ARG A 337 -44.16 8.98 3.38
C ARG A 337 -43.89 9.60 4.75
N TYR A 338 -44.79 10.48 5.19
CA TYR A 338 -44.56 11.34 6.35
C TYR A 338 -45.43 11.03 7.57
N SER A 339 -46.65 10.50 7.41
CA SER A 339 -47.58 10.26 8.54
C SER A 339 -47.84 8.78 8.86
N ASN A 340 -47.28 7.84 8.09
CA ASN A 340 -47.46 6.39 8.27
C ASN A 340 -48.94 5.96 8.34
N GLY A 341 -49.87 6.79 7.82
CA GLY A 341 -51.30 6.55 7.90
C GLY A 341 -51.75 5.44 6.97
N GLU A 342 -52.48 4.46 7.51
CA GLU A 342 -53.23 3.46 6.75
C GLU A 342 -54.66 3.99 6.54
N ASN A 343 -54.88 4.68 5.41
CA ASN A 343 -56.21 5.14 5.03
C ASN A 343 -56.69 4.35 3.81
N THR A 344 -57.67 3.47 4.02
CA THR A 344 -58.22 2.56 3.02
C THR A 344 -58.95 3.30 1.89
N VAL A 345 -59.49 4.49 2.16
CA VAL A 345 -60.17 5.34 1.17
C VAL A 345 -59.16 5.92 0.19
N LEU A 346 -58.07 6.52 0.70
CA LEU A 346 -56.97 7.06 -0.12
C LEU A 346 -56.29 5.97 -0.97
N LEU A 347 -56.20 4.74 -0.46
CA LEU A 347 -55.65 3.61 -1.20
C LEU A 347 -56.53 3.22 -2.40
N HIS A 348 -57.85 3.32 -2.28
CA HIS A 348 -58.78 3.00 -3.36
C HIS A 348 -58.67 4.02 -4.49
N GLU A 349 -58.78 5.32 -4.15
CA GLU A 349 -58.62 6.43 -5.09
C GLU A 349 -57.25 6.39 -5.80
N PHE A 350 -56.19 6.13 -5.04
CA PHE A 350 -54.86 5.93 -5.59
C PHE A 350 -54.80 4.78 -6.61
N LYS A 351 -55.45 3.64 -6.33
CA LYS A 351 -55.44 2.48 -7.24
C LYS A 351 -56.22 2.77 -8.54
N GLU A 352 -57.30 3.54 -8.46
CA GLU A 352 -58.07 3.95 -9.64
C GLU A 352 -57.23 4.83 -10.58
N GLU A 353 -56.56 5.85 -10.04
CA GLU A 353 -55.71 6.74 -10.83
C GLU A 353 -54.50 6.00 -11.43
N VAL A 354 -53.89 5.08 -10.67
CA VAL A 354 -52.84 4.19 -11.19
C VAL A 354 -53.35 3.28 -12.31
N HIS A 355 -54.61 2.83 -12.24
CA HIS A 355 -55.19 2.02 -13.31
C HIS A 355 -55.38 2.82 -14.61
N LYS A 356 -55.76 4.10 -14.51
CA LYS A 356 -55.83 5.01 -15.66
C LYS A 356 -54.47 5.15 -16.35
N LEU A 357 -53.37 5.28 -15.60
CA LEU A 357 -52.00 5.29 -16.15
C LEU A 357 -51.68 4.01 -16.94
N TYR A 358 -52.00 2.84 -16.40
CA TYR A 358 -51.76 1.58 -17.11
C TYR A 358 -52.62 1.43 -18.36
N ALA A 359 -53.89 1.87 -18.31
CA ALA A 359 -54.78 1.87 -19.46
C ALA A 359 -54.25 2.79 -20.57
N TYR A 360 -53.74 3.97 -20.20
CA TYR A 360 -53.12 4.90 -21.14
C TYR A 360 -51.84 4.34 -21.76
N GLN A 361 -50.93 3.76 -20.97
CA GLN A 361 -49.73 3.11 -21.51
C GLN A 361 -50.08 1.99 -22.50
N LYS A 362 -51.15 1.22 -22.24
CA LYS A 362 -51.64 0.16 -23.14
C LYS A 362 -52.18 0.74 -24.45
N SER A 363 -52.91 1.87 -24.40
CA SER A 363 -53.42 2.54 -25.60
C SER A 363 -52.28 3.13 -26.44
N LEU A 364 -51.26 3.74 -25.82
CA LEU A 364 -50.05 4.22 -26.51
C LEU A 364 -49.28 3.08 -27.20
N LYS A 365 -49.11 1.94 -26.53
CA LYS A 365 -48.46 0.75 -27.13
C LYS A 365 -49.25 0.20 -28.32
N LYS A 366 -50.58 0.35 -28.33
CA LYS A 366 -51.44 -0.05 -29.45
C LYS A 366 -51.37 0.95 -30.61
N LYS A 367 -51.22 2.26 -30.34
CA LYS A 367 -51.06 3.30 -31.38
C LYS A 367 -49.67 3.26 -32.06
N ARG A 368 -48.64 2.76 -31.37
CA ARG A 368 -47.26 2.62 -31.88
C ARG A 368 -47.00 1.31 -32.66
N LYS A 369 -47.94 0.37 -32.64
CA LYS A 369 -47.94 -0.83 -33.50
C LYS A 369 -48.84 -0.57 -34.69
#